data_AF-A0A352JSA3-F1
#
_entry.id   AF-A0A352JSA3-F1
#
_cell.length_a   1.000
_cell.length_b   1.000
_cell.length_c   1.000
_cell.angle_alpha   90.00
_cell.angle_beta   90.00
_cell.angle_gamma   90.00
#
_symmetry.space_group_name_H-M   'P 1'
#
loop_
_entity.id
_entity.type
_entity.pdbx_description
1 polymer ?
#
loop_
_entity_poly.entity_id
_entity_poly.type
_entity_poly.pdbx_seq_one_letter_code
_entity_poly.pdbx_strand_id
1 'polypeptide(L)' 'MECAYCGIDFNGKPFRRDGEIYCSKECADADSEERFGIDAEELDDYGDEIEEEDIEEEF' A
#
# COMPACT_ATOMS: atom_id res chain seq x y z
N MET A 1 3.53 -22.61 12.96
CA MET A 1 3.93 -21.41 12.19
C MET A 1 2.62 -20.76 11.83
N GLU A 2 2.41 -19.52 12.25
CA GLU A 2 1.13 -18.85 12.10
C GLU A 2 1.14 -17.95 10.86
N CYS A 3 0.01 -17.91 10.14
CA CYS A 3 -0.16 -17.01 9.01
C CYS A 3 -0.45 -15.59 9.51
N ALA A 4 0.32 -14.60 9.05
CA ALA A 4 0.14 -13.19 9.42
C ALA A 4 -1.23 -12.62 8.99
N TYR A 5 -1.81 -13.15 7.90
CA TYR A 5 -3.10 -12.70 7.38
C TYR A 5 -4.30 -13.41 8.06
N CYS A 6 -4.34 -14.75 8.05
CA CYS A 6 -5.51 -15.50 8.51
C CYS A 6 -5.39 -16.10 9.93
N GLY A 7 -4.24 -15.97 10.59
CA GLY A 7 -4.02 -16.46 11.96
C GLY A 7 -4.04 -17.98 12.12
N ILE A 8 -4.07 -18.75 11.03
CA ILE A 8 -4.11 -20.21 11.09
C ILE A 8 -2.69 -20.75 11.26
N ASP A 9 -2.52 -21.71 12.18
CA ASP A 9 -1.32 -22.52 12.29
C ASP A 9 -1.22 -23.52 11.12
N PHE A 10 -0.10 -23.46 10.41
CA PHE A 10 0.17 -24.36 9.29
C PHE A 10 1.55 -24.99 9.40
N ASN A 11 1.67 -26.17 8.79
CA ASN A 11 2.91 -26.93 8.69
C ASN A 11 3.17 -27.20 7.20
N GLY A 12 4.16 -26.51 6.63
CA GLY A 12 4.46 -26.56 5.21
C GLY A 12 5.56 -25.58 4.84
N LYS A 13 5.81 -25.40 3.54
CA LYS A 13 6.74 -24.36 3.05
C LYS A 13 6.06 -23.00 3.18
N PRO A 14 6.50 -22.13 4.11
CA PRO A 14 5.86 -20.82 4.28
C PRO A 14 6.14 -19.92 3.07
N PHE A 15 5.16 -19.13 2.71
CA PHE A 15 5.33 -18.03 1.78
C PHE A 15 5.80 -16.80 2.55
N ARG A 16 6.85 -16.12 2.07
CA ARG A 16 7.45 -14.98 2.76
C ARG A 16 7.44 -13.76 1.85
N ARG A 17 6.93 -12.64 2.37
CA ARG A 17 6.80 -11.36 1.66
C ARG A 17 6.90 -10.23 2.69
N ASP A 18 7.70 -9.20 2.42
CA ASP A 18 7.89 -8.03 3.30
C ASP A 18 8.24 -8.34 4.78
N GLY A 19 8.89 -9.49 5.03
CA GLY A 19 9.28 -9.92 6.38
C GLY A 19 8.23 -10.75 7.13
N GLU A 20 7.05 -10.94 6.54
CA GLU A 20 5.95 -11.72 7.13
C GLU A 20 5.83 -13.13 6.55
N ILE A 21 5.08 -13.98 7.26
CA ILE A 21 4.90 -15.40 6.97
C ILE A 21 3.43 -15.69 6.67
N TYR A 22 3.18 -16.33 5.53
CA TYR A 22 1.84 -16.63 5.05
C TYR A 22 1.70 -18.13 4.75
N CYS A 23 0.50 -18.67 5.00
CA CYS A 23 0.20 -20.08 4.74
C CYS A 23 0.09 -20.40 3.24
N SER A 24 -0.23 -19.41 2.41
CA SER A 24 -0.37 -19.53 0.96
C SER A 24 -0.08 -18.19 0.26
N LYS A 25 0.12 -18.23 -1.07
CA LYS A 25 0.30 -17.01 -1.88
C LYS A 25 -0.92 -16.09 -1.79
N GLU A 26 -2.12 -16.66 -1.75
CA GLU A 26 -3.38 -15.90 -1.67
C GLU A 26 -3.43 -15.00 -0.43
N CYS A 27 -3.03 -15.53 0.73
CA CYS A 27 -2.94 -14.75 1.97
C CYS A 27 -1.90 -13.61 1.89
N ALA A 28 -0.81 -13.82 1.15
CA ALA A 28 0.23 -12.81 0.97
C ALA A 28 -0.11 -11.75 -0.09
N ASP A 29 -1.05 -12.05 -1.00
CA ASP A 29 -1.55 -11.08 -1.96
C ASP A 29 -2.64 -10.22 -1.33
N ALA A 30 -3.59 -10.85 -0.62
CA ALA A 30 -4.65 -10.16 0.11
C ALA A 30 -4.11 -9.19 1.17
N ASP A 31 -3.10 -9.59 1.95
CA ASP A 31 -2.47 -8.68 2.93
C ASP A 31 -1.83 -7.47 2.23
N SER A 32 -1.19 -7.67 1.06
CA SER A 32 -0.60 -6.57 0.30
C SER A 32 -1.63 -5.63 -0.30
N GLU A 33 -2.78 -6.13 -0.75
CA GLU A 33 -3.88 -5.30 -1.24
C GLU A 33 -4.53 -4.50 -0.09
N GLU A 34 -4.68 -5.08 1.10
CA GLU A 34 -5.25 -4.39 2.25
C GLU A 34 -4.32 -3.29 2.79
N ARG A 35 -3.00 -3.52 2.81
CA ARG A 35 -2.02 -2.55 3.33
C ARG A 35 -1.65 -1.45 2.35
N PHE A 36 -1.72 -1.73 1.05
CA PHE A 36 -1.45 -0.77 -0.01
C PHE A 36 -2.72 -0.36 -0.75
N GLY A 37 -3.89 -0.51 -0.10
CA GLY A 37 -5.14 0.14 -0.46
C GLY A 37 -5.00 1.65 -0.35
N ILE A 38 -4.15 2.22 -1.19
CA ILE A 38 -4.20 3.62 -1.59
C ILE A 38 -5.59 3.73 -2.20
N ASP A 39 -6.48 4.36 -1.45
CA ASP A 39 -7.77 4.81 -1.94
C ASP A 39 -7.46 5.62 -3.20
N ALA A 40 -7.71 5.04 -4.37
CA ALA A 40 -7.42 5.66 -5.66
C ALA A 40 -8.23 6.95 -5.88
N GLU A 41 -9.08 7.30 -4.91
CA GLU A 41 -9.91 8.49 -4.81
C GLU A 41 -9.14 9.69 -4.19
N GLU A 42 -7.93 9.51 -3.65
CA GLU A 42 -7.10 10.62 -3.11
C GLU A 42 -6.00 11.04 -4.11
N LEU A 43 -6.33 11.08 -5.40
CA LEU A 43 -5.43 11.54 -6.45
C LEU A 43 -6.07 12.55 -7.41
N ASP A 44 -7.04 13.32 -6.93
CA ASP A 44 -7.70 14.39 -7.71
C ASP A 44 -7.75 15.79 -7.05
N ASP A 45 -7.08 16.01 -5.91
CA ASP A 45 -7.09 17.33 -5.24
C ASP A 45 -5.85 18.22 -5.52
N TYR A 46 -4.70 17.66 -5.90
CA TYR A 46 -3.47 18.46 -6.10
C TYR A 46 -3.28 18.91 -7.57
N GLY A 47 -4.27 19.62 -8.10
CA GLY A 47 -4.27 20.09 -9.48
C GLY A 47 -4.94 21.44 -9.71
N ASP A 48 -5.22 22.20 -8.66
CA ASP A 48 -5.84 23.53 -8.75
C ASP A 48 -4.83 24.60 -8.29
N GLU A 49 -4.64 25.60 -9.16
CA GLU A 49 -4.16 26.95 -8.83
C GLU A 49 -2.65 27.16 -8.54
N ILE A 50 -1.77 26.93 -9.53
CA ILE A 50 -0.61 27.84 -9.66
C ILE A 50 -1.09 29.04 -10.47
N GLU A 51 -1.62 30.06 -9.80
CA GLU A 51 -1.91 31.36 -10.41
C GLU A 51 -0.60 32.00 -10.87
N GLU A 52 -0.48 32.29 -12.17
CA GLU A 52 0.71 32.86 -12.84
C GLU A 52 0.99 34.33 -12.45
N GLU A 53 0.61 34.79 -11.25
CA GLU A 53 0.66 36.22 -10.87
C GLU A 53 1.79 36.60 -9.90
N ASP A 54 2.63 35.68 -9.42
CA ASP A 54 3.66 35.98 -8.40
C ASP A 54 5.12 35.80 -8.86
N ILE A 55 5.41 36.07 -10.15
CA ILE A 55 6.80 36.14 -10.64
C ILE A 55 7.13 37.57 -11.06
N GLU A 56 7.55 38.35 -10.06
CA GLU A 56 8.60 39.38 -10.14
C GLU A 56 8.20 40.74 -10.77
N GLU A 57 7.33 41.47 -10.06
CA GLU A 57 7.61 42.89 -9.81
C GLU A 57 8.73 42.97 -8.76
N GLU A 58 9.73 43.81 -9.02
CA GLU A 58 10.88 44.16 -8.16
C GLU A 58 12.16 43.30 -8.33
N PHE A 59 12.97 43.63 -9.34
CA PHE A 59 14.37 44.09 -9.17
C PHE A 59 14.94 44.74 -10.45
#